data_AF-A0A356VXL3-F1
#
_entry.id   AF-A0A356VXL3-F1
#
_cell.length_a   1.000
_cell.length_b   1.000
_cell.length_c   1.000
_cell.angle_alpha   90.00
_cell.angle_beta   90.00
_cell.angle_gamma   90.00
#
_symmetry.space_group_name_H-M   'P 1'
#
loop_
_entity.id
_entity.type
_entity.pdbx_description
1 polymer ?
#
loop_
_entity_poly.entity_id
_entity_poly.type
_entity_poly.pdbx_seq_one_letter_code
_entity_poly.pdbx_strand_id
1 'polypeptide(L)' 'AKDRAAGKLSIEFAQELTDCVFLKLNEINKVRDSASTKAFGGYPMFQNMIVGGQKPEGGDATNELSFL' A
#
# COMPACT_ATOMS: atom_id res chain seq x y z
N ALA A 1 -15.28 -3.12 3.01
CA ALA A 1 -16.34 -3.63 3.91
C ALA A 1 -17.22 -4.73 3.29
N LYS A 2 -17.56 -4.69 2.00
CA LYS A 2 -18.49 -5.66 1.36
C LYS A 2 -18.18 -7.13 1.66
N ASP A 3 -16.94 -7.57 1.48
CA ASP A 3 -16.58 -8.99 1.65
C ASP A 3 -16.55 -9.43 3.12
N ARG A 4 -16.13 -8.54 4.03
CA ARG A 4 -16.24 -8.77 5.47
C ARG A 4 -17.69 -8.90 5.91
N ALA A 5 -18.58 -8.01 5.44
CA ALA A 5 -20.01 -8.06 5.75
C ALA A 5 -20.71 -9.29 5.18
N ALA A 6 -20.25 -9.80 4.03
CA ALA A 6 -20.74 -11.02 3.42
C ALA A 6 -20.11 -12.31 4.00
N GLY A 7 -19.23 -12.21 5.02
CA GLY A 7 -18.55 -13.35 5.62
C GLY A 7 -17.55 -14.06 4.70
N LYS A 8 -17.11 -13.40 3.62
CA LYS A 8 -16.20 -13.98 2.61
C LYS A 8 -14.72 -13.74 2.92
N LEU A 9 -14.42 -12.82 3.84
CA LEU A 9 -13.08 -12.40 4.17
C LEU A 9 -12.99 -12.12 5.67
N SER A 10 -12.12 -12.81 6.39
CA SER A 10 -11.81 -12.49 7.79
C SER A 10 -10.89 -11.27 7.87
N ILE A 11 -10.81 -10.64 9.05
CA ILE A 11 -9.93 -9.48 9.23
C ILE A 11 -8.44 -9.89 9.20
N GLU A 12 -8.13 -11.07 9.72
CA GLU A 12 -6.78 -11.63 9.73
C GLU A 12 -6.30 -11.94 8.30
N PHE A 13 -7.17 -12.48 7.45
CA PHE A 13 -6.80 -12.75 6.07
C PHE A 13 -6.72 -11.46 5.24
N ALA A 14 -7.52 -10.44 5.56
CA ALA A 14 -7.38 -9.12 4.97
C ALA A 14 -6.03 -8.46 5.32
N GLN A 15 -5.56 -8.63 6.56
CA GLN A 15 -4.22 -8.20 6.99
C GLN A 15 -3.14 -8.96 6.21
N GLU A 16 -3.20 -10.29 6.16
CA GLU A 16 -2.21 -11.11 5.44
C GLU A 16 -2.13 -10.73 3.96
N LEU A 17 -3.26 -10.46 3.30
CA LEU A 17 -3.29 -9.98 1.93
C LEU A 17 -2.63 -8.60 1.78
N THR A 18 -2.84 -7.71 2.76
CA THR A 18 -2.22 -6.37 2.79
C THR A 18 -0.70 -6.49 2.98
N ASP A 19 -0.25 -7.33 3.91
CA ASP A 19 1.17 -7.64 4.14
C ASP A 19 1.82 -8.21 2.86
N CYS A 20 1.12 -9.12 2.17
CA CYS A 20 1.55 -9.65 0.88
C CYS A 20 1.70 -8.54 -0.18
N VAL A 21 0.80 -7.56 -0.24
CA VAL A 21 0.95 -6.40 -1.13
C VAL A 21 2.22 -5.62 -0.80
N PHE A 22 2.51 -5.36 0.47
CA PHE A 22 3.75 -4.68 0.88
C PHE A 22 5.01 -5.47 0.46
N LEU A 23 4.99 -6.80 0.60
CA LEU A 23 6.08 -7.65 0.10
C LEU A 23 6.21 -7.54 -1.42
N LYS A 24 5.10 -7.67 -2.15
CA LYS A 24 5.08 -7.62 -3.63
C LYS A 24 5.52 -6.28 -4.20
N LEU A 25 5.18 -5.17 -3.56
CA LEU A 25 5.62 -3.84 -3.98
C LEU A 25 7.15 -3.70 -3.89
N ASN A 26 7.81 -4.45 -3.01
CA ASN A 26 9.27 -4.47 -2.87
C ASN A 26 9.98 -5.48 -3.79
N GLU A 27 9.24 -6.34 -4.50
CA GLU A 27 9.82 -7.23 -5.51
C GLU A 27 10.07 -6.52 -6.85
N ILE A 28 9.35 -5.41 -7.11
CA ILE A 28 9.51 -4.63 -8.33
C ILE A 28 10.85 -3.90 -8.29
N ASN A 29 11.61 -4.00 -9.37
CA ASN A 29 12.89 -3.33 -9.49
C ASN A 29 13.06 -2.69 -10.88
N LYS A 30 13.97 -1.71 -10.98
CA LYS A 30 14.27 -0.97 -12.21
C LYS A 30 15.78 -0.86 -12.39
N VAL A 31 16.27 -1.49 -13.46
CA VAL A 31 17.64 -1.32 -13.93
C VAL A 31 17.80 0.09 -14.53
N ARG A 32 18.90 0.75 -14.18
CA ARG A 32 19.24 2.11 -14.61
C ARG A 32 20.70 2.15 -15.07
N ASP A 33 21.06 3.16 -15.84
CA ASP A 33 22.47 3.42 -16.16
C ASP A 33 23.25 3.83 -14.90
N SER A 34 24.59 3.82 -14.99
CA SER A 34 25.47 4.07 -13.84
C SER A 34 25.31 5.46 -13.21
N ALA A 35 25.09 6.50 -14.01
CA ALA A 35 24.92 7.86 -13.49
C ALA A 35 23.60 7.97 -12.71
N SER A 36 22.51 7.48 -13.30
CA SER A 36 21.20 7.42 -12.64
C SER A 36 21.22 6.55 -11.39
N THR A 37 21.95 5.43 -11.39
CA THR A 37 22.07 4.54 -10.21
C THR A 37 22.71 5.25 -9.02
N LYS A 38 23.66 6.15 -9.24
CA LYS A 38 24.26 6.95 -8.16
C LYS A 38 23.28 7.98 -7.59
N ALA A 39 22.42 8.55 -8.43
CA ALA A 39 21.39 9.51 -8.00
C ALA A 39 20.22 8.83 -7.26
N PHE A 40 19.90 7.57 -7.61
CA PHE A 40 18.76 6.81 -7.09
C PHE A 40 19.20 5.47 -6.48
N GLY A 41 20.23 5.51 -5.64
CA GLY A 41 20.75 4.31 -4.97
C GLY A 41 19.71 3.65 -4.06
N GLY A 42 19.79 2.32 -3.91
CA GLY A 42 18.92 1.54 -3.02
C GLY A 42 17.66 0.94 -3.68
N TYR A 43 17.62 0.86 -5.02
CA TYR A 43 16.48 0.35 -5.78
C TYR A 43 15.11 0.95 -5.45
N PRO A 44 14.99 2.27 -5.17
CA PRO A 44 13.69 2.86 -4.90
C PRO A 44 12.82 2.82 -6.16
N MET A 45 11.58 2.37 -5.97
CA MET A 45 10.52 2.46 -6.97
C MET A 45 9.58 3.64 -6.74
N PHE A 46 9.78 4.39 -5.64
CA PHE A 46 9.05 5.61 -5.31
C PHE A 46 7.52 5.42 -5.28
N GLN A 47 7.07 4.25 -4.86
CA GLN A 47 5.65 3.90 -4.74
C GLN A 47 5.11 4.49 -3.43
N ASN A 48 4.44 5.64 -3.52
CA ASN A 48 3.81 6.27 -2.36
C ASN A 48 2.42 5.67 -2.12
N MET A 49 2.12 5.36 -0.87
CA MET A 49 0.80 4.94 -0.40
C MET A 49 0.41 5.83 0.77
N ILE A 50 -0.81 6.34 0.76
CA ILE A 50 -1.34 7.24 1.78
C ILE A 50 -2.68 6.72 2.28
N VAL A 51 -2.96 6.94 3.56
CA VAL A 51 -4.21 6.59 4.23
C VAL A 51 -4.75 7.76 5.03
N GLY A 52 -6.03 7.74 5.37
CA GLY A 52 -6.72 8.82 6.07
C GLY A 52 -6.98 10.05 5.20
N GLY A 53 -6.99 11.23 5.82
CA GLY A 53 -7.24 12.51 5.14
C GLY A 53 -8.68 12.98 5.30
N GLN A 54 -9.21 13.66 4.27
CA GLN A 54 -10.56 14.21 4.29
C GLN A 54 -11.40 13.71 3.11
N LYS A 55 -12.70 13.54 3.34
CA LYS A 55 -13.63 13.16 2.27
C LYS A 55 -13.92 14.37 1.36
N PRO A 56 -14.38 14.16 0.11
CA PRO A 56 -14.75 15.26 -0.80
C PRO A 56 -15.79 16.22 -0.20
N GLU A 57 -16.72 15.70 0.57
CA GLU A 57 -17.77 16.43 1.31
C GLU A 57 -17.28 17.06 2.63
N GLY A 58 -15.99 16.90 2.95
CA GLY A 58 -15.39 17.27 4.23
C GLY A 58 -15.50 16.17 5.28
N GLY A 59 -14.81 16.38 6.40
CA GLY A 59 -14.72 15.41 7.50
C GLY A 59 -13.67 14.32 7.30
N ASP A 60 -13.41 13.56 8.36
CA ASP A 60 -12.33 12.57 8.44
C ASP A 60 -12.56 11.34 7.55
N ALA A 61 -11.53 10.96 6.76
CA ALA A 61 -11.56 9.81 5.86
C ALA A 61 -11.00 8.51 6.49
N THR A 62 -10.58 8.54 7.77
CA THR A 62 -10.10 7.37 8.50
C THR A 62 -11.13 6.24 8.50
N ASN A 63 -10.66 5.01 8.25
CA ASN A 63 -11.48 3.80 8.22
C ASN A 63 -10.65 2.59 8.66
N GLU A 64 -11.26 1.40 8.77
CA GLU A 64 -10.57 0.18 9.23
C GLU A 64 -9.30 -0.13 8.43
N LEU A 65 -9.34 -0.01 7.10
CA LEU A 65 -8.18 -0.29 6.23
C LEU A 65 -7.07 0.75 6.40
N SER A 66 -7.35 1.90 7.02
CA SER A 66 -6.31 2.88 7.34
C SER A 66 -5.37 2.40 8.46
N PHE A 67 -5.77 1.38 9.22
CA PHE A 67 -5.02 0.82 10.36
C PHE A 67 -4.44 -0.57 10.12
N LEU A 68 -4.91 -1.27 9.09
CA LEU A 68 -4.33 -2.55 8.65
C LEU A 68 -3.00 -2.27 7.94
#